data_AF-A0A8R1ELG5-F1
#
_entry.id   AF-A0A8R1ELG5-F1
#
_cell.length_a   1.000
_cell.length_b   1.000
_cell.length_c   1.000
_cell.angle_alpha   90.00
_cell.angle_beta   90.00
_cell.angle_gamma   90.00
#
_symmetry.space_group_name_H-M   'P 1'
#
loop_
_entity.id
_entity.type
_entity.pdbx_description
1 polymer ?
#
loop_
_entity_poly.entity_id
_entity_poly.type
_entity_poly.pdbx_seq_one_letter_code
_entity_poly.pdbx_strand_id
1 'polypeptide(L)'
;MPERAQVDLMVQLNMSVSLISARIHRYRTVINSYISDPVAYGTSKSTGRPRKGPGLPDFGPPIIATNFEVYSDAPSTPAPLSSGTPLAASSFPIVVDTARRQQSLPDSIDPVLIAKHAVTLLEKSTRAVVERLPDDKSLAQDDQDFQMLTKFANGNSCPIPTKVHRHPCSSRFRPLKLQFDNKQDRDAFIKGFNKLRHTDPAITSIATKPRIRRDLTMPELDTLRASRKLVYDENKKAGVTKFIMSDINYKV
;
A
#
# COMPACT_ATOMS: atom_id res chain seq x y z
N MET A 1 26.44 -17.49 4.89
CA MET A 1 25.78 -18.54 4.07
C MET A 1 24.78 -18.06 2.97
N PRO A 2 24.33 -16.79 2.85
CA PRO A 2 23.30 -16.43 1.84
C PRO A 2 23.83 -16.13 0.41
N GLU A 3 25.14 -15.87 0.23
CA GLU A 3 25.69 -15.47 -1.07
C GLU A 3 25.81 -16.65 -2.06
N ARG A 4 26.12 -17.86 -1.57
CA ARG A 4 26.23 -19.07 -2.42
C ARG A 4 24.89 -19.46 -3.06
N ALA A 5 23.80 -19.43 -2.29
CA ALA A 5 22.47 -19.75 -2.80
C ALA A 5 21.97 -18.75 -3.86
N GLN A 6 22.36 -17.48 -3.75
CA GLN A 6 22.05 -16.48 -4.79
C GLN A 6 22.85 -16.72 -6.08
N VAL A 7 24.12 -17.07 -5.98
CA VAL A 7 24.95 -17.41 -7.14
C VAL A 7 24.42 -18.66 -7.85
N ASP A 8 24.06 -19.69 -7.09
CA ASP A 8 23.52 -20.95 -7.65
C ASP A 8 22.20 -20.72 -8.40
N LEU A 9 21.31 -19.87 -7.87
CA LEU A 9 20.07 -19.49 -8.55
C LEU A 9 20.33 -18.70 -9.85
N MET A 10 21.36 -17.86 -9.86
CA MET A 10 21.73 -17.07 -11.04
C MET A 10 22.37 -17.93 -12.14
N VAL A 11 23.10 -18.99 -11.74
CA VAL A 11 23.60 -20.02 -12.66
C VAL A 11 22.45 -20.86 -13.22
N GLN A 12 21.48 -21.25 -12.39
CA GLN A 12 20.28 -21.99 -12.84
C GLN A 12 19.41 -21.19 -13.83
N LEU A 13 19.41 -19.87 -13.74
CA LEU A 13 18.72 -18.96 -14.66
C LEU A 13 19.53 -18.63 -15.92
N ASN A 14 20.64 -19.34 -16.16
CA ASN A 14 21.52 -19.21 -17.32
C ASN A 14 22.03 -17.77 -17.55
N MET A 15 22.22 -17.00 -16.47
CA MET A 15 22.72 -15.63 -16.54
C MET A 15 24.19 -15.63 -16.95
N SER A 16 24.60 -14.69 -17.80
CA SER A 16 26.00 -14.56 -18.17
C SER A 16 26.87 -14.19 -16.96
N VAL A 17 28.09 -14.74 -16.90
CA VAL A 17 29.04 -14.50 -15.80
C VAL A 17 29.28 -13.00 -15.56
N SER A 18 29.26 -12.19 -16.62
CA SER A 18 29.38 -10.73 -16.53
C SER A 18 28.19 -10.08 -15.80
N LEU A 19 26.96 -10.53 -16.06
CA LEU A 19 25.76 -10.05 -15.38
C LEU A 19 25.74 -10.47 -13.91
N ILE A 20 26.21 -11.70 -13.62
CA ILE A 20 26.34 -12.21 -12.25
C ILE A 20 27.32 -11.34 -11.45
N SER A 21 28.51 -11.10 -12.01
CA SER A 21 29.54 -10.26 -11.39
C SER A 21 29.07 -8.82 -11.13
N ALA A 22 28.43 -8.19 -12.13
CA ALA A 22 27.91 -6.83 -11.99
C ALA A 22 26.83 -6.71 -10.90
N ARG A 23 26.03 -7.75 -10.70
CA ARG A 23 24.98 -7.78 -9.68
C ARG A 23 25.57 -7.97 -8.28
N ILE A 24 26.52 -8.90 -8.11
CA ILE A 24 27.24 -9.09 -6.84
C ILE A 24 27.97 -7.81 -6.45
N HIS A 25 28.64 -7.15 -7.39
CA HIS A 25 29.36 -5.91 -7.13
C HIS A 25 28.41 -4.80 -6.65
N ARG A 26 27.27 -4.59 -7.33
CA ARG A 26 26.25 -3.63 -6.89
C ARG A 26 25.71 -3.93 -5.48
N TYR A 27 25.42 -5.19 -5.17
CA TYR A 27 24.96 -5.56 -3.83
C TYR A 27 25.99 -5.24 -2.75
N ARG A 28 27.28 -5.57 -2.99
CA ARG A 28 28.36 -5.27 -2.05
C ARG A 28 28.56 -3.77 -1.86
N THR A 29 28.47 -2.97 -2.93
CA THR A 29 28.55 -1.51 -2.84
C THR A 29 27.42 -0.92 -2.00
N VAL A 30 26.18 -1.39 -2.19
CA VAL A 30 25.03 -0.93 -1.38
C VAL A 30 25.20 -1.30 0.08
N ILE A 31 25.60 -2.55 0.38
CA ILE A 31 25.83 -3.00 1.75
C ILE A 31 26.96 -2.20 2.41
N ASN A 32 28.07 -1.98 1.71
CA ASN A 32 29.18 -1.20 2.24
C ASN A 32 28.80 0.26 2.46
N SER A 33 28.02 0.87 1.55
CA SER A 33 27.50 2.23 1.74
C SER A 33 26.57 2.33 2.96
N TYR A 34 25.76 1.29 3.22
CA TYR A 34 24.88 1.22 4.37
C TYR A 34 25.64 1.03 5.69
N ILE A 35 26.67 0.19 5.71
CA ILE A 35 27.52 -0.03 6.89
C ILE A 35 28.39 1.18 7.19
N SER A 36 28.77 1.95 6.16
CA SER A 36 29.66 3.12 6.29
C SER A 36 28.90 4.41 6.63
N ASP A 37 27.57 4.38 6.76
CA ASP A 37 26.75 5.54 7.11
C ASP A 37 26.63 5.67 8.64
N PRO A 38 27.29 6.66 9.28
CA PRO A 38 27.22 6.87 10.73
C PRO A 38 25.85 7.38 11.20
N VAL A 39 24.94 7.77 10.29
CA VAL A 39 23.56 8.13 10.61
C VAL A 39 22.68 6.87 10.72
N ALA A 40 23.01 5.80 9.98
CA ALA A 40 22.29 4.53 10.01
C ALA A 40 22.50 3.76 11.32
N TYR A 41 23.68 3.90 11.94
CA TYR A 41 23.98 3.40 13.29
C TYR A 41 24.10 4.57 14.26
N GLY A 42 22.98 5.00 14.83
CA GLY A 42 22.81 6.19 15.70
C GLY A 42 23.79 6.30 16.88
N THR A 43 25.05 6.62 16.60
CA THR A 43 26.13 6.80 17.58
C THR A 43 26.55 8.28 17.72
N SER A 44 25.88 9.19 17.01
CA SER A 44 26.01 10.62 17.28
C SER A 44 25.24 10.98 18.57
N LYS A 45 25.98 11.20 19.67
CA LYS A 45 25.45 11.90 20.84
C LYS A 45 25.12 13.33 20.43
N SER A 46 23.82 13.65 20.35
CA SER A 46 23.32 15.01 20.16
C SER A 46 23.75 15.91 21.32
N THR A 47 24.62 16.89 21.05
CA THR A 47 24.82 18.07 21.89
C THR A 47 23.83 19.16 21.46
N GLY A 48 22.55 18.99 21.82
CA GLY A 48 21.51 19.92 21.36
C GLY A 48 20.28 19.96 22.26
N ARG A 49 20.20 21.04 23.05
CA ARG A 49 19.10 21.46 23.94
C ARG A 49 17.68 21.18 23.36
N PRO A 50 16.74 20.64 24.15
CA PRO A 50 15.40 20.31 23.66
C PRO A 50 14.59 21.58 23.39
N ARG A 51 14.13 21.75 22.15
CA ARG A 51 13.06 22.71 21.81
C ARG A 51 11.72 21.96 21.86
N LYS A 52 10.78 22.44 22.67
CA LYS A 52 9.37 22.03 22.63
C LYS A 52 8.80 22.38 21.25
N GLY A 53 8.44 21.37 20.46
CA GLY A 53 7.59 21.52 19.28
C GLY A 53 6.10 21.30 19.64
N PRO A 54 5.16 21.82 18.84
CA PRO A 54 3.73 21.60 19.05
C PRO A 54 3.36 20.13 18.81
N GLY A 55 2.40 19.63 19.60
CA GLY A 55 2.03 18.22 19.71
C GLY A 55 1.67 17.54 18.38
N LEU A 56 2.09 16.28 18.29
CA LEU A 56 1.76 15.35 17.22
C LEU A 56 0.24 15.07 17.23
N PRO A 57 -0.46 15.03 16.08
CA PRO A 57 -1.85 14.62 16.05
C PRO A 57 -1.99 13.14 16.48
N ASP A 58 -2.93 12.90 17.38
CA ASP A 58 -3.23 11.59 17.94
C ASP A 58 -3.77 10.65 16.85
N PHE A 59 -3.10 9.52 16.64
CA PHE A 59 -3.55 8.51 15.70
C PHE A 59 -4.59 7.64 16.41
N GLY A 60 -5.76 7.43 15.80
CA GLY A 60 -6.74 6.48 16.32
C GLY A 60 -6.15 5.07 16.47
N PRO A 61 -6.70 4.24 17.38
CA PRO A 61 -6.11 2.95 17.71
C PRO A 61 -6.06 2.02 16.48
N PRO A 62 -4.99 1.22 16.32
CA PRO A 62 -4.90 0.25 15.23
C PRO A 62 -5.93 -0.87 15.43
N ILE A 63 -6.73 -1.14 14.41
CA ILE A 63 -7.64 -2.29 14.42
C ILE A 63 -6.85 -3.52 13.92
N ILE A 64 -6.62 -4.46 14.83
CA ILE A 64 -6.13 -5.81 14.50
C ILE A 64 -7.34 -6.58 13.94
N ALA A 65 -7.33 -6.87 12.63
CA ALA A 65 -8.26 -7.82 12.04
C ALA A 65 -7.93 -9.21 12.59
N THR A 66 -8.73 -9.68 13.53
CA THR A 66 -8.71 -11.08 13.96
C THR A 66 -9.81 -11.83 13.22
N ASN A 67 -9.42 -13.00 12.74
CA ASN A 67 -10.22 -14.11 12.22
C ASN A 67 -10.58 -14.07 10.73
N PHE A 68 -9.97 -15.04 10.07
CA PHE A 68 -10.18 -15.55 8.74
C PHE A 68 -11.47 -16.37 8.75
N GLU A 69 -12.56 -15.85 8.21
CA GLU A 69 -13.71 -16.66 7.82
C GLU A 69 -14.00 -16.41 6.34
N VAL A 70 -13.75 -17.47 5.57
CA VAL A 70 -14.27 -17.67 4.21
C VAL A 70 -15.77 -17.80 4.33
N TYR A 71 -16.59 -16.95 3.71
CA TYR A 71 -17.91 -17.35 3.22
C TYR A 71 -18.46 -16.45 2.11
N SER A 72 -19.07 -17.12 1.14
CA SER A 72 -19.66 -16.66 -0.11
C SER A 72 -21.02 -15.95 0.07
N ASP A 73 -21.34 -15.09 -0.90
CA ASP A 73 -22.65 -14.63 -1.39
C ASP A 73 -23.83 -14.31 -0.42
N ALA A 74 -24.35 -13.08 -0.57
CA ALA A 74 -25.59 -12.54 0.01
C ALA A 74 -26.85 -13.20 -0.63
N PRO A 75 -28.11 -13.14 -0.08
CA PRO A 75 -28.76 -11.91 0.43
C PRO A 75 -29.82 -12.04 1.58
N SER A 76 -30.33 -10.86 1.98
CA SER A 76 -31.64 -10.55 2.60
C SER A 76 -31.72 -10.32 4.13
N THR A 77 -32.22 -9.13 4.47
CA THR A 77 -32.64 -8.62 5.80
C THR A 77 -34.01 -9.20 6.20
N PRO A 78 -34.37 -9.25 7.50
CA PRO A 78 -35.13 -8.14 8.09
C PRO A 78 -34.70 -7.75 9.53
N ALA A 79 -35.19 -6.58 9.98
CA ALA A 79 -34.92 -5.94 11.29
C ALA A 79 -36.02 -6.25 12.34
N PRO A 80 -36.08 -5.59 13.52
CA PRO A 80 -35.67 -6.13 14.83
C PRO A 80 -36.83 -6.29 15.85
N LEU A 81 -36.58 -6.95 16.99
CA LEU A 81 -37.41 -6.82 18.19
C LEU A 81 -36.58 -6.39 19.41
N SER A 82 -37.08 -5.37 20.12
CA SER A 82 -36.56 -4.80 21.36
C SER A 82 -37.17 -5.47 22.59
N SER A 83 -36.40 -5.50 23.69
CA SER A 83 -36.76 -5.44 25.12
C SER A 83 -35.75 -6.31 25.90
N GLY A 84 -35.21 -5.97 27.06
CA GLY A 84 -35.25 -4.81 27.93
C GLY A 84 -34.15 -5.02 29.00
N THR A 85 -33.68 -3.95 29.63
CA THR A 85 -32.81 -4.00 30.83
C THR A 85 -33.69 -3.74 32.06
N PRO A 86 -33.33 -4.25 33.28
CA PRO A 86 -32.37 -3.50 34.09
C PRO A 86 -31.43 -4.31 35.03
N LEU A 87 -30.25 -3.73 35.24
CA LEU A 87 -29.40 -3.59 36.45
C LEU A 87 -29.42 -4.65 37.58
N ALA A 88 -28.24 -5.22 37.87
CA ALA A 88 -27.67 -5.32 39.23
C ALA A 88 -26.17 -5.70 39.19
N ALA A 89 -25.42 -5.20 40.17
CA ALA A 89 -23.96 -5.23 40.25
C ALA A 89 -23.38 -6.47 40.95
N SER A 90 -22.10 -6.70 40.65
CA SER A 90 -21.02 -7.19 41.53
C SER A 90 -20.37 -8.53 41.19
N SER A 91 -19.04 -8.50 41.33
CA SER A 91 -18.09 -9.60 41.49
C SER A 91 -17.46 -10.16 40.21
N PHE A 92 -16.31 -9.57 39.88
CA PHE A 92 -15.31 -10.13 38.97
C PHE A 92 -14.62 -11.33 39.64
N PRO A 93 -14.61 -12.54 39.04
CA PRO A 93 -13.51 -13.47 39.24
C PRO A 93 -12.42 -13.17 38.20
N ILE A 94 -11.24 -12.78 38.67
CA ILE A 94 -10.01 -12.83 37.89
C ILE A 94 -9.73 -14.31 37.61
N VAL A 95 -10.17 -14.79 36.47
CA VAL A 95 -9.68 -16.05 35.91
C VAL A 95 -8.34 -15.73 35.29
N VAL A 96 -7.27 -16.14 35.97
CA VAL A 96 -5.94 -16.24 35.37
C VAL A 96 -6.01 -17.38 34.36
N ASP A 97 -6.48 -17.07 33.16
CA ASP A 97 -6.49 -18.02 32.06
C ASP A 97 -5.06 -18.08 31.49
N THR A 98 -4.19 -18.81 32.21
CA THR A 98 -2.92 -19.31 31.69
C THR A 98 -3.17 -20.43 30.69
N ALA A 99 -3.91 -20.12 29.63
CA ALA A 99 -3.92 -20.88 28.38
C ALA A 99 -3.23 -20.01 27.33
N ARG A 100 -1.90 -19.88 27.45
CA ARG A 100 -1.06 -19.60 26.28
C ARG A 100 -1.33 -20.75 25.30
N ARG A 101 -2.29 -20.56 24.39
CA ARG A 101 -2.24 -21.18 23.07
C ARG A 101 -0.89 -20.73 22.50
N GLN A 102 0.14 -21.57 22.70
CA GLN A 102 1.22 -21.66 21.75
C GLN A 102 0.51 -21.90 20.43
N GLN A 103 0.33 -20.83 19.64
CA GLN A 103 0.20 -21.00 18.21
C GLN A 103 1.50 -21.71 17.83
N SER A 104 1.41 -23.03 17.66
CA SER A 104 2.47 -23.82 17.05
C SER A 104 2.86 -23.06 15.80
N LEU A 105 4.10 -22.56 15.79
CA LEU A 105 4.69 -21.97 14.59
C LEU A 105 4.42 -22.93 13.43
N PRO A 106 3.90 -22.46 12.29
CA PRO A 106 3.59 -23.35 11.18
C PRO A 106 4.83 -24.17 10.85
N ASP A 107 4.66 -25.50 10.88
CA ASP A 107 5.70 -26.45 10.56
C ASP A 107 6.18 -26.18 9.13
N SER A 108 7.46 -25.81 9.01
CA SER A 108 8.16 -25.46 7.77
C SER A 108 7.67 -24.21 7.04
N ILE A 109 8.43 -23.12 7.21
CA ILE A 109 8.31 -21.94 6.37
C ILE A 109 8.91 -22.27 4.98
N ASP A 110 8.08 -22.36 3.94
CA ASP A 110 8.53 -22.58 2.56
C ASP A 110 9.31 -21.35 2.02
N PRO A 111 10.63 -21.44 1.79
CA PRO A 111 11.44 -20.34 1.27
C PRO A 111 10.98 -19.86 -0.10
N VAL A 112 10.41 -20.74 -0.94
CA VAL A 112 9.93 -20.39 -2.28
C VAL A 112 8.70 -19.49 -2.18
N LEU A 113 7.78 -19.79 -1.25
CA LEU A 113 6.63 -18.91 -0.99
C LEU A 113 7.07 -17.55 -0.48
N ILE A 114 8.04 -17.49 0.44
CA ILE A 114 8.60 -16.20 0.89
C ILE A 114 9.17 -15.42 -0.29
N ALA A 115 9.97 -16.06 -1.14
CA ALA A 115 10.58 -15.40 -2.29
C ALA A 115 9.53 -14.85 -3.26
N LYS A 116 8.47 -15.62 -3.57
CA LYS A 116 7.36 -15.16 -4.41
C LYS A 116 6.61 -13.97 -3.80
N HIS A 117 6.36 -14.01 -2.49
CA HIS A 117 5.76 -12.88 -1.77
C HIS A 117 6.67 -11.65 -1.79
N ALA A 118 7.97 -11.81 -1.56
CA ALA A 118 8.93 -10.71 -1.61
C ALA A 118 9.01 -10.07 -3.00
N VAL A 119 9.05 -10.86 -4.08
CA VAL A 119 9.00 -10.35 -5.46
C VAL A 119 7.72 -9.57 -5.71
N THR A 120 6.57 -10.11 -5.29
CA THR A 120 5.29 -9.41 -5.42
C THR A 120 5.27 -8.07 -4.69
N LEU A 121 5.84 -8.01 -3.49
CA LEU A 121 5.98 -6.77 -2.71
C LEU A 121 6.89 -5.77 -3.42
N LEU A 122 8.02 -6.22 -3.97
CA LEU A 122 8.93 -5.37 -4.73
C LEU A 122 8.29 -4.82 -6.00
N GLU A 123 7.58 -5.64 -6.77
CA GLU A 123 6.84 -5.20 -7.96
C GLU A 123 5.74 -4.18 -7.61
N LYS A 124 4.97 -4.43 -6.55
CA LYS A 124 3.94 -3.48 -6.09
C LYS A 124 4.57 -2.18 -5.58
N SER A 125 5.76 -2.24 -4.97
CA SER A 125 6.45 -1.07 -4.43
C SER A 125 6.83 -0.05 -5.50
N THR A 126 7.02 -0.48 -6.74
CA THR A 126 7.37 0.36 -7.89
C THR A 126 6.16 0.68 -8.78
N ARG A 127 4.94 0.34 -8.34
CA ARG A 127 3.71 0.50 -9.12
C ARG A 127 2.74 1.49 -8.47
N ALA A 128 2.13 2.35 -9.29
CA ALA A 128 1.00 3.18 -8.91
C ALA A 128 -0.29 2.69 -9.57
N VAL A 129 -1.42 3.12 -9.03
CA VAL A 129 -2.76 2.84 -9.56
C VAL A 129 -3.52 4.15 -9.69
N VAL A 130 -3.99 4.43 -10.91
CA VAL A 130 -4.95 5.50 -11.18
C VAL A 130 -6.35 4.90 -11.25
N GLU A 131 -7.21 5.38 -10.36
CA GLU A 131 -8.62 5.01 -10.27
C GLU A 131 -9.47 6.08 -10.98
N ARG A 132 -10.62 5.64 -11.53
CA ARG A 132 -11.63 6.52 -12.15
C ARG A 132 -11.14 7.28 -13.38
N LEU A 133 -10.07 6.84 -14.04
CA LEU A 133 -9.73 7.32 -15.37
C LEU A 133 -10.74 6.74 -16.38
N PRO A 134 -11.23 7.51 -17.38
CA PRO A 134 -12.10 7.01 -18.44
C PRO A 134 -11.54 5.74 -19.07
N ASP A 135 -12.40 4.78 -19.38
CA ASP A 135 -12.03 3.46 -19.89
C ASP A 135 -13.05 3.07 -20.95
N ASP A 136 -12.65 3.14 -22.21
CA ASP A 136 -13.47 2.79 -23.38
C ASP A 136 -13.46 1.28 -23.67
N LYS A 137 -12.61 0.52 -22.97
CA LYS A 137 -12.41 -0.93 -23.10
C LYS A 137 -11.93 -1.37 -24.49
N SER A 138 -11.43 -0.45 -25.31
CA SER A 138 -10.80 -0.76 -26.57
C SER A 138 -9.45 -1.46 -26.37
N LEU A 139 -8.99 -2.16 -27.41
CA LEU A 139 -7.67 -2.79 -27.40
C LEU A 139 -6.53 -1.77 -27.36
N ALA A 140 -6.76 -0.54 -27.84
CA ALA A 140 -5.80 0.54 -27.86
C ALA A 140 -5.79 1.39 -26.57
N GLN A 141 -6.67 1.09 -25.61
CA GLN A 141 -6.85 1.90 -24.39
C GLN A 141 -5.54 2.05 -23.59
N ASP A 142 -4.76 0.96 -23.46
CA ASP A 142 -3.49 0.98 -22.73
C ASP A 142 -2.47 1.91 -23.41
N ASP A 143 -2.39 1.93 -24.74
CA ASP A 143 -1.50 2.80 -25.50
C ASP A 143 -1.94 4.28 -25.42
N GLN A 144 -3.25 4.53 -25.49
CA GLN A 144 -3.79 5.88 -25.31
C GLN A 144 -3.49 6.43 -23.90
N ASP A 145 -3.70 5.60 -22.87
CA ASP A 145 -3.37 5.93 -21.49
C ASP A 145 -1.87 6.19 -21.33
N PHE A 146 -1.03 5.38 -21.98
CA PHE A 146 0.42 5.53 -21.94
C PHE A 146 0.85 6.87 -22.51
N GLN A 147 0.34 7.22 -23.69
CA GLN A 147 0.64 8.47 -24.37
C GLN A 147 0.15 9.68 -23.57
N MET A 148 -1.08 9.61 -23.03
CA MET A 148 -1.67 10.66 -22.20
C MET A 148 -0.81 10.92 -20.96
N LEU A 149 -0.42 9.86 -20.23
CA LEU A 149 0.36 10.00 -19.01
C LEU A 149 1.82 10.38 -19.28
N THR A 150 2.39 9.98 -20.41
CA THR A 150 3.72 10.43 -20.83
C THR A 150 3.73 11.93 -21.13
N LYS A 151 2.71 12.43 -21.84
CA LYS A 151 2.55 13.88 -22.08
C LYS A 151 2.37 14.66 -20.78
N PHE A 152 1.51 14.17 -19.89
CA PHE A 152 1.32 14.75 -18.56
C PHE A 152 2.63 14.78 -17.76
N ALA A 153 3.38 13.68 -17.74
CA ALA A 153 4.63 13.58 -17.02
C ALA A 153 5.68 14.57 -17.54
N ASN A 154 5.88 14.60 -18.86
CA ASN A 154 6.81 15.51 -19.53
C ASN A 154 6.47 16.99 -19.27
N GLY A 155 5.20 17.37 -19.44
CA GLY A 155 4.76 18.77 -19.26
C GLY A 155 4.89 19.28 -17.83
N ASN A 156 4.99 18.37 -16.86
CA ASN A 156 5.00 18.68 -15.42
C ASN A 156 6.26 18.24 -14.69
N SER A 157 7.33 17.87 -15.41
CA SER A 157 8.59 17.36 -14.85
C SER A 157 8.38 16.23 -13.83
N CYS A 158 7.41 15.35 -14.09
CA CYS A 158 7.17 14.15 -13.30
C CYS A 158 7.85 12.93 -13.95
N PRO A 159 8.23 11.90 -13.17
CA PRO A 159 8.77 10.67 -13.74
C PRO A 159 7.80 10.01 -14.71
N ILE A 160 8.30 9.50 -15.83
CA ILE A 160 7.49 8.83 -16.84
C ILE A 160 7.32 7.36 -16.44
N PRO A 161 6.10 6.80 -16.46
CA PRO A 161 5.93 5.37 -16.23
C PRO A 161 6.61 4.57 -17.35
N THR A 162 7.23 3.44 -17.01
CA THR A 162 7.88 2.55 -17.99
C THR A 162 6.92 1.63 -18.70
N LYS A 163 5.79 1.33 -18.05
CA LYS A 163 4.70 0.53 -18.62
C LYS A 163 3.38 0.93 -17.97
N VAL A 164 2.30 0.83 -18.73
CA VAL A 164 0.95 0.94 -18.21
C VAL A 164 0.08 -0.22 -18.68
N HIS A 165 -0.93 -0.56 -17.90
CA HIS A 165 -1.97 -1.50 -18.33
C HIS A 165 -3.24 -1.36 -17.49
N ARG A 166 -4.40 -1.60 -18.08
CA ARG A 166 -5.66 -1.71 -17.35
C ARG A 166 -5.76 -3.08 -16.66
N HIS A 167 -6.12 -3.07 -15.38
CA HIS A 167 -6.37 -4.31 -14.64
C HIS A 167 -7.66 -4.97 -15.15
N PRO A 168 -7.63 -6.23 -15.62
CA PRO A 168 -8.81 -6.93 -16.11
C PRO A 168 -9.79 -7.18 -14.96
N CYS A 169 -10.90 -6.42 -14.95
CA CYS A 169 -11.97 -6.56 -13.98
C CYS A 169 -13.30 -6.03 -14.55
N SER A 170 -14.41 -6.34 -13.88
CA SER A 170 -15.77 -5.94 -14.29
C SER A 170 -16.11 -4.47 -14.01
N SER A 171 -15.20 -3.70 -13.39
CA SER A 171 -15.40 -2.29 -13.09
C SER A 171 -15.71 -1.47 -14.34
N ARG A 172 -16.57 -0.46 -14.20
CA ARG A 172 -16.80 0.55 -15.26
C ARG A 172 -15.52 1.30 -15.62
N PHE A 173 -14.69 1.56 -14.63
CA PHE A 173 -13.37 2.19 -14.79
C PHE A 173 -12.33 1.20 -14.30
N ARG A 174 -11.80 0.36 -15.21
CA ARG A 174 -10.74 -0.58 -14.82
C ARG A 174 -9.55 0.22 -14.27
N PRO A 175 -9.01 -0.15 -13.09
CA PRO A 175 -7.87 0.55 -12.52
C PRO A 175 -6.69 0.50 -13.50
N LEU A 176 -6.10 1.66 -13.78
CA LEU A 176 -4.91 1.76 -14.60
C LEU A 176 -3.68 1.59 -13.72
N LYS A 177 -2.84 0.61 -14.04
CA LYS A 177 -1.61 0.34 -13.32
C LYS A 177 -0.43 0.98 -14.04
N LEU A 178 0.40 1.72 -13.30
CA LEU A 178 1.58 2.42 -13.81
C LEU A 178 2.82 1.82 -13.18
N GLN A 179 3.73 1.28 -14.00
CA GLN A 179 5.01 0.74 -13.57
C GLN A 179 6.10 1.81 -13.66
N PHE A 180 6.98 1.85 -12.67
CA PHE A 180 8.18 2.69 -12.66
C PHE A 180 9.42 1.82 -12.41
N ASP A 181 10.60 2.38 -12.68
CA ASP A 181 11.88 1.69 -12.45
C ASP A 181 12.18 1.50 -10.96
N ASN A 182 11.76 2.45 -10.13
CA ASN A 182 12.03 2.44 -8.70
C ASN A 182 10.89 3.10 -7.90
N LYS A 183 10.94 2.91 -6.58
CA LYS A 183 9.93 3.41 -5.65
C LYS A 183 9.91 4.94 -5.59
N GLN A 184 11.07 5.57 -5.69
CA GLN A 184 11.26 7.01 -5.58
C GLN A 184 10.54 7.73 -6.72
N ASP A 185 10.69 7.25 -7.95
CA ASP A 185 10.01 7.78 -9.13
C ASP A 185 8.50 7.60 -9.04
N ARG A 186 8.06 6.42 -8.60
CA ARG A 186 6.64 6.16 -8.32
C ARG A 186 6.07 7.15 -7.30
N ASP A 187 6.78 7.38 -6.19
CA ASP A 187 6.35 8.29 -5.13
C ASP A 187 6.36 9.76 -5.60
N ALA A 188 7.38 10.16 -6.35
CA ALA A 188 7.48 11.48 -6.96
C ALA A 188 6.34 11.72 -7.96
N PHE A 189 6.01 10.73 -8.80
CA PHE A 189 4.87 10.81 -9.71
C PHE A 189 3.54 10.94 -8.96
N ILE A 190 3.30 10.12 -7.93
CA ILE A 190 2.09 10.21 -7.09
C ILE A 190 1.95 11.59 -6.46
N LYS A 191 3.04 12.15 -5.93
CA LYS A 191 3.08 13.49 -5.35
C LYS A 191 2.78 14.57 -6.39
N GLY A 192 3.45 14.50 -7.54
CA GLY A 192 3.25 15.42 -8.67
C GLY A 192 1.80 15.39 -9.17
N PHE A 193 1.27 14.20 -9.43
CA PHE A 193 -0.12 14.00 -9.84
C PHE A 193 -1.09 14.60 -8.82
N ASN A 194 -0.93 14.35 -7.52
CA ASN A 194 -1.82 14.92 -6.51
C ASN A 194 -1.73 16.44 -6.40
N LYS A 195 -0.56 17.03 -6.65
CA LYS A 195 -0.38 18.48 -6.70
C LYS A 195 -1.09 19.09 -7.92
N LEU A 196 -1.04 18.42 -9.06
CA LEU A 196 -1.44 18.96 -10.36
C LEU A 196 -2.84 18.55 -10.81
N ARG A 197 -3.45 17.53 -10.20
CA ARG A 197 -4.79 17.02 -10.59
C ARG A 197 -5.93 18.04 -10.53
N HIS A 198 -5.69 19.19 -9.90
CA HIS A 198 -6.64 20.29 -9.76
C HIS A 198 -6.32 21.51 -10.64
N THR A 199 -5.19 21.49 -11.34
CA THR A 199 -4.71 22.63 -12.16
C THR A 199 -4.38 22.23 -13.59
N ASP A 200 -3.96 20.99 -13.83
CA ASP A 200 -3.60 20.50 -15.16
C ASP A 200 -4.87 20.23 -16.00
N PRO A 201 -5.02 20.85 -17.20
CA PRO A 201 -6.19 20.67 -18.06
C PRO A 201 -6.45 19.22 -18.48
N ALA A 202 -5.41 18.40 -18.66
CA ALA A 202 -5.55 17.00 -19.07
C ALA A 202 -6.23 16.14 -17.99
N ILE A 203 -6.12 16.55 -16.72
CA ILE A 203 -6.73 15.83 -15.59
C ILE A 203 -8.03 16.51 -15.13
N THR A 204 -8.06 17.84 -15.08
CA THR A 204 -9.21 18.61 -14.57
C THR A 204 -10.44 18.53 -15.48
N SER A 205 -10.24 18.38 -16.79
CA SER A 205 -11.33 18.19 -17.77
C SER A 205 -12.06 16.85 -17.61
N ILE A 206 -11.48 15.90 -16.87
CA ILE A 206 -12.04 14.56 -16.68
C ILE A 206 -13.15 14.60 -15.62
N ALA A 207 -14.40 14.40 -16.07
CA ALA A 207 -15.60 14.45 -15.23
C ALA A 207 -15.55 13.53 -13.98
N THR A 208 -14.93 12.37 -14.11
CA THR A 208 -14.86 11.36 -13.05
C THR A 208 -13.86 11.68 -11.96
N LYS A 209 -13.05 12.75 -12.08
CA LYS A 209 -12.04 13.16 -11.10
C LYS A 209 -11.11 12.01 -10.69
N PRO A 210 -10.11 11.69 -11.53
CA PRO A 210 -9.18 10.60 -11.30
C PRO A 210 -8.48 10.71 -9.93
N ARG A 211 -8.19 9.55 -9.33
CA ARG A 211 -7.47 9.44 -8.06
C ARG A 211 -6.26 8.57 -8.26
N ILE A 212 -5.15 8.89 -7.60
CA ILE A 212 -3.94 8.08 -7.65
C ILE A 212 -3.57 7.58 -6.27
N ARG A 213 -3.02 6.37 -6.21
CA ARG A 213 -2.43 5.77 -5.02
C ARG A 213 -1.33 4.79 -5.42
N ARG A 214 -0.60 4.26 -4.44
CA ARG A 214 0.30 3.12 -4.65
C ARG A 214 -0.49 1.83 -4.96
N ASP A 215 0.15 0.87 -5.63
CA ASP A 215 -0.42 -0.48 -5.71
C ASP A 215 -0.34 -1.12 -4.33
N LEU A 216 -1.48 -1.61 -3.86
CA LEU A 216 -1.67 -2.11 -2.50
C LEU A 216 -1.67 -3.63 -2.54
N THR A 217 -1.18 -4.25 -1.47
CA THR A 217 -1.42 -5.67 -1.21
C THR A 217 -2.90 -5.92 -0.88
N MET A 218 -3.33 -7.18 -0.88
CA MET A 218 -4.72 -7.49 -0.54
C MET A 218 -5.10 -7.05 0.87
N PRO A 219 -4.30 -7.32 1.92
CA PRO A 219 -4.61 -6.84 3.27
C PRO A 219 -4.73 -5.32 3.34
N GLU A 220 -3.85 -4.60 2.64
CA GLU A 220 -3.92 -3.13 2.59
C GLU A 220 -5.16 -2.61 1.84
N LEU A 221 -5.62 -3.32 0.81
CA LEU A 221 -6.88 -3.00 0.12
C LEU A 221 -8.09 -3.20 1.04
N ASP A 222 -8.08 -4.24 1.88
CA ASP A 222 -9.16 -4.50 2.83
C ASP A 222 -9.21 -3.40 3.91
N THR A 223 -8.06 -2.99 4.44
CA THR A 223 -7.95 -1.81 5.32
C THR A 223 -8.47 -0.55 4.65
N LEU A 224 -8.09 -0.30 3.39
CA LEU A 224 -8.57 0.87 2.63
C LEU A 224 -10.09 0.85 2.45
N ARG A 225 -10.68 -0.31 2.14
CA ARG A 225 -12.13 -0.47 1.96
C ARG A 225 -12.88 -0.22 3.27
N ALA A 226 -12.42 -0.82 4.36
CA ALA A 226 -12.99 -0.63 5.69
C ALA A 226 -12.93 0.84 6.12
N SER A 227 -11.76 1.47 5.97
CA SER A 227 -11.55 2.88 6.31
C SER A 227 -12.43 3.82 5.48
N ARG A 228 -12.51 3.62 4.15
CA ARG A 228 -13.38 4.42 3.26
C ARG A 228 -14.86 4.29 3.64
N LYS A 229 -15.31 3.08 4.00
CA LYS A 229 -16.69 2.83 4.43
C LYS A 229 -17.00 3.58 5.72
N LEU A 230 -16.14 3.46 6.73
CA LEU A 230 -16.31 4.15 8.02
C LEU A 230 -16.36 5.66 7.84
N VAL A 231 -15.39 6.25 7.12
CA VAL A 231 -15.34 7.70 6.88
C VAL A 231 -16.61 8.20 6.20
N TYR A 232 -17.10 7.47 5.19
CA TYR A 232 -18.34 7.84 4.50
C TYR A 232 -19.56 7.75 5.43
N ASP A 233 -19.74 6.61 6.10
CA ASP A 233 -20.90 6.34 6.96
C ASP A 233 -20.98 7.36 8.10
N GLU A 234 -19.85 7.63 8.78
CA GLU A 234 -19.80 8.55 9.92
C GLU A 234 -19.94 10.03 9.51
N ASN A 235 -19.29 10.46 8.42
CA ASN A 235 -19.47 11.84 7.94
C ASN A 235 -20.89 12.09 7.45
N LYS A 236 -21.49 11.09 6.78
CA LYS A 236 -22.88 11.17 6.33
C LYS A 236 -23.83 11.26 7.52
N LYS A 237 -23.62 10.44 8.56
CA LYS A 237 -24.40 10.48 9.80
C LYS A 237 -24.26 11.81 10.54
N ALA A 238 -23.06 12.39 10.58
CA ALA A 238 -22.80 13.67 11.23
C ALA A 238 -23.28 14.89 10.42
N GLY A 239 -23.55 14.72 9.12
CA GLY A 239 -23.86 15.83 8.21
C GLY A 239 -22.67 16.77 7.94
N VAL A 240 -21.48 16.45 8.45
CA VAL A 240 -20.26 17.24 8.36
C VAL A 240 -19.05 16.34 8.11
N THR A 241 -17.97 16.91 7.56
CA THR A 241 -16.70 16.19 7.41
C THR A 241 -15.99 16.12 8.75
N LYS A 242 -16.19 15.03 9.49
CA LYS A 242 -15.50 14.74 10.76
C LYS A 242 -14.24 13.91 10.55
N PHE A 243 -14.24 13.02 9.56
CA PHE A 243 -13.11 12.16 9.26
C PHE A 243 -12.57 12.42 7.85
N ILE A 244 -11.25 12.45 7.72
CA ILE A 244 -10.56 12.68 6.45
C ILE A 244 -9.63 11.50 6.16
N MET A 245 -9.76 10.92 4.97
CA MET A 245 -8.85 9.85 4.51
C MET A 245 -7.39 10.34 4.44
N SER A 246 -6.48 9.52 4.96
CA SER A 246 -5.03 9.71 4.90
C SER A 246 -4.37 8.39 4.49
N ASP A 247 -3.94 8.31 3.23
CA ASP A 247 -3.52 7.07 2.56
C ASP A 247 -4.60 5.96 2.63
N ILE A 248 -4.33 4.87 3.36
CA ILE A 248 -5.28 3.77 3.59
C ILE A 248 -6.05 3.89 4.91
N ASN A 249 -5.68 4.87 5.76
CA ASN A 249 -6.29 5.15 7.06
C ASN A 249 -7.10 6.45 7.02
N TYR A 250 -7.54 6.94 8.17
CA TYR A 250 -8.23 8.22 8.31
C TYR A 250 -7.75 9.00 9.54
N LYS A 251 -8.06 10.29 9.56
CA LYS A 251 -7.81 11.24 10.65
C LYS A 251 -9.12 11.92 11.03
N VAL A 252 -9.19 12.39 12.27
CA VAL A 252 -10.26 13.28 12.77
C VAL A 252 -9.87 14.73 12.54
#